data_AF-A0A090Q3F9-F1
#
_entry.id   AF-A0A090Q3F9-F1
#
_cell.length_a   1.000
_cell.length_b   1.000
_cell.length_c   1.000
_cell.angle_alpha   90.00
_cell.angle_beta   90.00
_cell.angle_gamma   90.00
#
_symmetry.space_group_name_H-M   'P 1'
#
loop_
_entity.id
_entity.type
_entity.pdbx_description
1 polymer ?
#
loop_
_entity_poly.entity_id
_entity_poly.type
_entity_poly.pdbx_seq_one_letter_code
_entity_poly.pdbx_strand_id
1 'polypeptide(L)'
;MIENLQLAIDFGLVVLIWMVQLLIYPSFKYFTNESLSKWHEIYTRNITFIVAPMMIIQLIISIYLAWNDLSFVNAIYFALVILTWVTTMVIYVPLHKKIDLHPDKKETCIKLTKKNWLRVVLWTTIFLLMHLIN
;
A
#
# COMPACT_ATOMS: atom_id res chain seq x y z
N MET A 1 8.04 -13.06 -19.27
CA MET A 1 7.21 -13.72 -18.22
C MET A 1 7.30 -12.95 -16.89
N ILE A 2 8.50 -12.65 -16.39
CA ILE A 2 8.68 -11.89 -15.14
C ILE A 2 8.13 -10.46 -15.24
N GLU A 3 8.32 -9.76 -16.36
CA GLU A 3 7.79 -8.41 -16.61
C GLU A 3 6.26 -8.37 -16.58
N ASN A 4 5.59 -9.31 -17.26
CA ASN A 4 4.13 -9.42 -17.22
C ASN A 4 3.61 -9.65 -15.80
N LEU A 5 4.28 -10.50 -15.02
CA LEU A 5 3.92 -10.73 -13.62
C LEU A 5 4.15 -9.47 -12.77
N GLN A 6 5.28 -8.78 -12.98
CA GLN A 6 5.61 -7.52 -12.32
C GLN A 6 4.54 -6.46 -12.59
N LEU A 7 4.17 -6.23 -13.85
CA LEU A 7 3.13 -5.28 -14.23
C LEU A 7 1.76 -5.65 -13.64
N ALA A 8 1.41 -6.95 -13.62
CA ALA A 8 0.16 -7.41 -13.03
C ALA A 8 0.11 -7.16 -11.51
N ILE A 9 1.21 -7.41 -10.80
CA ILE A 9 1.31 -7.15 -9.36
C ILE A 9 1.23 -5.65 -9.06
N ASP A 10 1.97 -4.84 -9.80
CA ASP A 10 1.98 -3.38 -9.62
C ASP A 10 0.62 -2.76 -9.91
N PHE A 11 -0.01 -3.16 -11.02
CA PHE A 11 -1.36 -2.71 -11.35
C PHE A 11 -2.38 -3.15 -10.31
N GLY A 12 -2.28 -4.38 -9.82
CA GLY A 12 -3.12 -4.88 -8.73
C GLY A 12 -2.98 -4.04 -7.46
N LEU A 13 -1.75 -3.64 -7.10
CA LEU A 13 -1.49 -2.74 -5.96
C LEU A 13 -2.04 -1.33 -6.20
N VAL A 14 -1.99 -0.82 -7.43
CA VAL A 14 -2.65 0.44 -7.81
C VAL A 14 -4.15 0.34 -7.57
N VAL A 15 -4.82 -0.66 -8.13
CA VAL A 15 -6.28 -0.83 -7.94
C VAL A 15 -6.62 -0.96 -6.46
N LEU A 16 -5.87 -1.77 -5.71
CA LEU A 16 -6.05 -1.95 -4.27
C LEU A 16 -5.93 -0.62 -3.51
N ILE A 17 -4.87 0.15 -3.74
CA ILE A 17 -4.66 1.38 -2.96
C ILE A 17 -5.68 2.47 -3.30
N TRP A 18 -6.13 2.54 -4.55
CA TRP A 18 -7.19 3.46 -4.96
C TRP A 18 -8.53 3.08 -4.34
N MET A 19 -8.90 1.79 -4.29
CA MET A 19 -10.08 1.33 -3.56
C MET A 19 -10.00 1.70 -2.07
N VAL A 20 -8.83 1.51 -1.45
CA VAL A 20 -8.62 1.89 -0.05
C VAL A 20 -8.78 3.41 0.14
N GLN A 21 -8.18 4.21 -0.74
CA GLN A 21 -8.20 5.66 -0.63
C GLN A 21 -9.59 6.27 -0.85
N LEU A 22 -10.33 5.78 -1.84
CA LEU A 22 -11.58 6.39 -2.28
C LEU A 22 -12.82 5.79 -1.62
N LEU A 23 -12.78 4.51 -1.24
CA LEU A 23 -13.95 3.81 -0.71
C LEU A 23 -13.78 3.51 0.78
N ILE A 24 -12.68 2.86 1.15
CA ILE A 24 -12.50 2.34 2.51
C ILE A 24 -12.24 3.47 3.50
N TYR A 25 -11.20 4.28 3.32
CA TYR A 25 -10.84 5.30 4.30
C TYR A 25 -11.92 6.40 4.44
N PRO A 26 -12.59 6.85 3.37
CA PRO A 26 -13.72 7.77 3.49
C PRO A 26 -14.92 7.18 4.23
N SER A 27 -15.06 5.86 4.32
CA SER A 27 -16.17 5.23 5.05
C SER A 27 -16.07 5.38 6.56
N PHE A 28 -14.86 5.62 7.10
CA PHE A 28 -14.62 5.81 8.53
C PHE A 28 -15.54 6.85 9.19
N LYS A 29 -15.94 7.89 8.43
CA LYS A 29 -16.80 8.96 8.94
C LYS A 29 -18.24 8.53 9.24
N TYR A 30 -18.67 7.39 8.70
CA TYR A 30 -20.04 6.86 8.86
C TYR A 30 -20.17 5.86 10.01
N PHE A 31 -19.07 5.46 10.65
CA PHE A 31 -19.10 4.53 11.77
C PHE A 31 -19.22 5.26 13.12
N THR A 32 -19.93 4.63 14.05
CA THR A 32 -19.78 4.91 15.48
C THR A 32 -18.43 4.36 15.97
N ASN A 33 -17.92 4.83 17.11
CA ASN A 33 -16.63 4.35 17.63
C ASN A 33 -16.62 2.82 17.85
N GLU A 34 -17.73 2.27 18.37
CA GLU A 34 -17.87 0.83 18.60
C GLU A 34 -17.88 0.02 17.29
N SER A 35 -18.67 0.47 16.30
CA SER A 35 -18.74 -0.22 15.01
C SER A 35 -17.45 -0.09 14.21
N LEU A 36 -16.77 1.05 14.30
CA LEU A 36 -15.46 1.26 13.67
C LEU A 36 -14.43 0.28 14.23
N SER A 37 -14.34 0.15 15.55
CA SER A 37 -13.38 -0.76 16.19
C SER A 37 -13.56 -2.20 15.72
N LYS A 38 -14.79 -2.73 15.80
CA LYS A 38 -15.12 -4.09 15.35
C LYS A 38 -14.83 -4.30 13.86
N TRP A 39 -15.25 -3.35 13.02
CA TRP A 39 -15.08 -3.46 11.57
C TRP A 39 -13.62 -3.31 11.14
N HIS A 40 -12.87 -2.38 11.74
CA HIS A 40 -11.49 -2.08 11.37
C HIS A 40 -10.53 -3.23 11.70
N GLU A 41 -10.72 -3.94 12.82
CA GLU A 41 -9.95 -5.15 13.16
C GLU A 41 -10.13 -6.24 12.08
N ILE A 42 -11.37 -6.50 11.68
CA ILE A 42 -11.68 -7.48 10.63
C ILE A 42 -11.10 -7.03 9.28
N TYR A 43 -11.29 -5.76 8.93
CA TYR A 43 -10.80 -5.19 7.69
C TYR A 43 -9.27 -5.26 7.60
N THR A 44 -8.54 -4.82 8.62
CA THR A 44 -7.07 -4.80 8.60
C THR A 44 -6.49 -6.20 8.52
N ARG A 45 -7.06 -7.18 9.22
CA ARG A 45 -6.68 -8.59 9.08
C ARG A 45 -6.91 -9.09 7.66
N ASN A 46 -8.11 -8.89 7.11
CA ASN A 46 -8.48 -9.45 5.82
C ASN A 46 -7.72 -8.79 4.66
N ILE A 47 -7.53 -7.46 4.69
CA ILE A 47 -6.75 -6.79 3.65
C ILE A 47 -5.27 -7.19 3.72
N THR A 48 -4.74 -7.51 4.90
CA THR A 48 -3.35 -7.99 5.05
C THR A 48 -3.11 -9.28 4.26
N PHE A 49 -4.07 -10.22 4.26
CA PHE A 49 -3.98 -11.45 3.46
C PHE A 49 -3.96 -11.21 1.94
N ILE A 50 -4.40 -10.03 1.48
CA ILE A 50 -4.38 -9.66 0.06
C ILE A 50 -3.13 -8.85 -0.25
N VAL A 51 -2.90 -7.76 0.50
CA VAL A 51 -1.83 -6.79 0.19
C VAL A 51 -0.44 -7.33 0.51
N ALA A 52 -0.26 -8.10 1.60
CA ALA A 52 1.06 -8.54 2.01
C ALA A 52 1.70 -9.52 1.01
N PRO A 53 1.00 -10.55 0.49
CA PRO A 53 1.56 -11.40 -0.56
C PRO A 53 1.97 -10.59 -1.80
N MET A 54 1.14 -9.64 -2.24
CA MET A 54 1.45 -8.80 -3.40
C MET A 54 2.69 -7.93 -3.17
N MET A 55 2.80 -7.30 -2.00
CA MET A 55 3.98 -6.49 -1.64
C MET A 55 5.26 -7.33 -1.50
N ILE A 56 5.15 -8.56 -1.02
CA ILE A 56 6.29 -9.49 -0.92
C ILE A 56 6.74 -9.92 -2.32
N ILE A 57 5.81 -10.28 -3.21
CA ILE A 57 6.11 -10.63 -4.59
C ILE A 57 6.76 -9.44 -5.31
N GLN A 58 6.19 -8.23 -5.16
CA GLN A 58 6.76 -7.00 -5.71
C GLN A 58 8.21 -6.78 -5.24
N LEU A 59 8.47 -6.98 -3.94
CA LEU A 59 9.82 -6.85 -3.39
C LEU A 59 10.79 -7.88 -3.98
N ILE A 60 10.41 -9.15 -4.04
CA ILE A 60 11.24 -10.21 -4.63
C ILE A 60 11.57 -9.90 -6.10
N ILE A 61 10.56 -9.48 -6.88
CA ILE A 61 10.75 -9.08 -8.27
C ILE A 61 11.70 -7.89 -8.38
N SER A 62 11.53 -6.86 -7.53
CA SER A 62 12.40 -5.67 -7.55
C SER A 62 13.86 -5.98 -7.22
N ILE A 63 14.11 -6.90 -6.28
CA ILE A 63 15.44 -7.40 -5.96
C ILE A 63 16.01 -8.17 -7.15
N TYR A 64 15.21 -9.06 -7.74
CA TYR A 64 15.63 -9.86 -8.88
C TYR A 64 16.02 -8.97 -10.08
N LEU A 65 15.20 -7.98 -10.44
CA LEU A 65 15.50 -7.07 -11.55
C LEU A 65 16.79 -6.27 -11.29
N ALA A 66 16.92 -5.66 -10.11
CA ALA A 66 18.11 -4.89 -9.75
C ALA A 66 19.39 -5.73 -9.66
N TRP A 67 19.28 -7.02 -9.30
CA TRP A 67 20.42 -7.94 -9.25
C TRP A 67 20.89 -8.37 -10.64
N ASN A 68 19.97 -8.59 -11.58
CA ASN A 68 20.32 -9.03 -12.94
C ASN A 68 20.79 -7.88 -13.83
N ASP A 69 20.18 -6.71 -13.70
CA ASP A 69 20.55 -5.51 -14.45
C ASP A 69 20.35 -4.26 -13.58
N LEU A 70 21.44 -3.69 -13.08
CA LEU A 70 21.43 -2.45 -12.31
C LEU A 70 21.37 -1.22 -13.21
N SER A 71 20.42 -1.21 -14.15
CA SER A 71 20.08 -0.01 -14.90
C SER A 71 19.45 1.05 -14.00
N PHE A 72 19.53 2.31 -14.44
CA PHE A 72 18.94 3.44 -13.70
C PHE A 72 17.46 3.23 -13.39
N VAL A 73 16.72 2.62 -14.33
CA VAL A 73 15.29 2.28 -14.19
C VAL A 73 15.08 1.26 -13.08
N ASN A 74 15.79 0.12 -13.12
CA ASN A 74 15.63 -0.94 -12.13
C ASN A 74 16.05 -0.48 -10.73
N ALA A 75 17.08 0.37 -10.64
CA ALA A 75 17.49 0.99 -9.38
C ALA A 75 16.40 1.90 -8.78
N ILE A 76 15.75 2.73 -9.61
CA ILE A 76 14.63 3.58 -9.17
C ILE A 76 13.43 2.72 -8.77
N TYR A 77 13.06 1.72 -9.58
CA TYR A 77 11.97 0.80 -9.26
C TYR A 77 12.20 0.14 -7.90
N PHE A 78 13.39 -0.42 -7.67
CA PHE A 78 13.76 -1.01 -6.39
C PHE A 78 13.68 0.00 -5.23
N ALA A 79 14.22 1.21 -5.39
CA ALA A 79 14.17 2.24 -4.37
C ALA A 79 12.73 2.65 -4.01
N LEU A 80 11.85 2.79 -5.01
CA LEU A 80 10.43 3.09 -4.79
C LEU A 80 9.72 1.94 -4.07
N VAL A 81 9.98 0.69 -4.43
CA VAL A 81 9.42 -0.48 -3.74
C VAL A 81 9.86 -0.51 -2.28
N ILE A 82 11.16 -0.28 -1.99
CA ILE A 82 11.66 -0.17 -0.61
C ILE A 82 10.96 0.97 0.15
N LEU A 83 10.73 2.12 -0.50
CA LEU A 83 10.03 3.24 0.11
C LEU A 83 8.56 2.88 0.48
N THR A 84 7.87 2.07 -0.33
CA THR A 84 6.52 1.59 0.06
C THR A 84 6.55 0.70 1.30
N TRP A 85 7.56 -0.16 1.44
CA TRP A 85 7.78 -1.00 2.63
C TRP A 85 8.10 -0.17 3.87
N VAL A 86 9.05 0.75 3.78
CA VAL A 86 9.46 1.63 4.89
C VAL A 86 8.26 2.45 5.37
N THR A 87 7.53 3.08 4.44
CA THR A 87 6.34 3.87 4.81
C THR A 87 5.24 2.99 5.40
N THR A 88 5.02 1.77 4.89
CA THR A 88 4.09 0.77 5.46
C THR A 88 4.41 0.46 6.91
N MET A 89 5.64 0.08 7.22
CA MET A 89 6.04 -0.33 8.55
C MET A 89 6.12 0.84 9.55
N VAL A 90 6.60 2.01 9.11
CA VAL A 90 6.87 3.15 9.99
C VAL A 90 5.65 4.07 10.17
N ILE A 91 4.79 4.17 9.16
CA ILE A 91 3.66 5.12 9.16
C ILE A 91 2.33 4.38 9.30
N TYR A 92 2.03 3.47 8.38
CA TYR A 92 0.67 2.94 8.24
C TYR A 92 0.34 1.87 9.29
N VAL A 93 1.26 0.94 9.56
CA VAL A 93 1.07 -0.06 10.62
C VAL A 93 0.84 0.60 11.99
N PRO A 94 1.64 1.59 12.44
CA PRO A 94 1.38 2.28 13.70
C PRO A 94 0.09 3.08 13.73
N LEU A 95 -0.33 3.66 12.60
CA LEU A 95 -1.60 4.38 12.53
C LEU A 95 -2.80 3.44 12.64
N HIS A 96 -2.76 2.27 11.99
CA HIS A 96 -3.80 1.25 12.13
C HIS A 96 -3.91 0.78 13.59
N LYS A 97 -2.78 0.46 14.24
CA LYS A 97 -2.76 0.10 15.67
C LYS A 97 -3.35 1.19 16.57
N LYS A 98 -3.11 2.47 16.25
CA LYS A 98 -3.69 3.59 17.01
C LYS A 98 -5.20 3.71 16.85
N ILE A 99 -5.76 3.34 15.69
CA ILE A 99 -7.21 3.29 15.48
C ILE A 99 -7.82 2.16 16.33
N ASP A 100 -7.17 1.00 16.36
CA ASP A 100 -7.65 -0.15 17.16
C ASP A 100 -7.64 0.17 18.66
N LEU A 101 -6.59 0.83 19.16
CA LEU A 101 -6.43 1.19 20.57
C LEU A 101 -7.29 2.39 21.00
N HIS A 102 -7.56 3.33 20.09
CA HIS A 102 -8.24 4.59 20.40
C HIS A 102 -9.26 4.95 19.30
N PRO A 103 -10.33 4.15 19.14
CA PRO A 103 -11.32 4.33 18.07
C PRO A 103 -12.13 5.63 18.21
N ASP A 104 -12.15 6.24 19.39
CA ASP A 104 -12.75 7.54 19.65
C ASP A 104 -11.97 8.72 19.04
N LYS A 105 -10.67 8.53 18.77
CA LYS A 105 -9.79 9.57 18.21
C LYS A 105 -9.88 9.62 16.69
N LYS A 106 -10.95 10.25 16.18
CA LYS A 106 -11.20 10.47 14.74
C LYS A 106 -10.03 11.14 14.00
N GLU A 107 -9.19 11.91 14.70
CA GLU A 107 -7.98 12.52 14.13
C GLU A 107 -7.04 11.46 13.52
N THR A 108 -6.92 10.28 14.13
CA THR A 108 -6.06 9.20 13.62
C THR A 108 -6.58 8.68 12.27
N CYS A 109 -7.90 8.55 12.12
CA CYS A 109 -8.55 8.17 10.87
C CYS A 109 -8.31 9.21 9.76
N ILE A 110 -8.44 10.49 10.09
CA ILE A 110 -8.18 11.59 9.15
C ILE A 110 -6.70 11.59 8.74
N LYS A 111 -5.79 11.41 9.70
CA LYS A 111 -4.34 11.35 9.45
C LYS A 111 -3.98 10.17 8.56
N LEU A 112 -4.55 8.99 8.81
CA LEU A 112 -4.38 7.80 7.98
C LEU A 112 -4.85 8.07 6.54
N THR A 113 -6.06 8.62 6.38
CA THR A 113 -6.65 8.97 5.08
C THR A 113 -5.79 9.97 4.30
N LYS A 114 -5.31 11.03 4.96
CA LYS A 114 -4.47 12.05 4.33
C LYS A 114 -3.11 11.50 3.93
N LYS A 115 -2.46 10.74 4.82
CA LYS A 115 -1.14 10.19 4.54
C LYS A 115 -1.16 9.16 3.42
N ASN A 116 -2.26 8.42 3.28
CA ASN A 116 -2.37 7.36 2.29
C ASN A 116 -2.26 7.81 0.83
N TRP A 117 -2.48 9.10 0.54
CA TRP A 117 -2.16 9.67 -0.76
C TRP A 117 -0.69 9.46 -1.16
N LEU A 118 0.24 9.38 -0.21
CA LEU A 118 1.62 9.01 -0.51
C LEU A 118 1.71 7.60 -1.13
N ARG A 119 0.96 6.62 -0.60
CA ARG A 119 0.93 5.27 -1.20
C ARG A 119 0.25 5.25 -2.56
N VAL A 120 -0.81 6.05 -2.75
CA VAL A 120 -1.46 6.22 -4.06
C VAL A 120 -0.46 6.73 -5.09
N VAL A 121 0.26 7.80 -4.77
CA VAL A 121 1.29 8.36 -5.66
C VAL A 121 2.41 7.35 -5.89
N LEU A 122 2.96 6.71 -4.85
CA LEU A 122 4.05 5.76 -4.98
C LEU A 122 3.69 4.57 -5.89
N TRP A 123 2.60 3.86 -5.63
CA TRP A 123 2.25 2.70 -6.45
C TRP A 123 1.82 3.08 -7.86
N THR A 124 1.15 4.23 -8.05
CA THR A 124 0.83 4.73 -9.39
C THR A 124 2.10 5.05 -10.17
N THR A 125 3.08 5.73 -9.55
CA THR A 125 4.37 6.03 -10.18
C THR A 125 5.17 4.76 -10.48
N ILE A 126 5.21 3.79 -9.56
CA ILE A 126 5.87 2.50 -9.76
C ILE A 126 5.30 1.79 -11.01
N PHE A 127 3.98 1.68 -11.08
CA PHE A 127 3.32 1.04 -12.22
C PHE A 127 3.60 1.79 -13.53
N LEU A 128 3.44 3.11 -13.55
CA LEU A 128 3.66 3.91 -14.75
C LEU A 128 5.13 3.87 -15.20
N LEU A 129 6.09 3.91 -14.28
CA LEU A 129 7.51 3.80 -14.60
C LEU A 129 7.78 2.52 -15.39
N MET A 130 7.31 1.38 -14.89
CA MET A 130 7.56 0.09 -15.54
C MET A 130 6.69 -0.11 -16.79
N HIS A 131 5.47 0.41 -16.82
CA HIS A 131 4.59 0.29 -17.97
C HIS A 131 5.08 1.10 -19.18
N LEU A 132 5.71 2.25 -18.97
CA LEU A 132 6.19 3.11 -20.07
C LEU A 132 7.49 2.61 -20.71
N ILE A 133 8.17 1.65 -20.07
CA ILE A 133 9.50 1.16 -20.48
C ILE A 133 9.41 -0.22 -21.14
N ASN A 134 8.38 -1.00 -20.79
CA ASN A 134 8.04 -2.26 -21.44
C ASN A 134 7.20 -2.02 -22.71
#